data_AF-A0A816EB50-F1
#
_entry.id   AF-A0A816EB50-F1
#
_cell.length_a   1.000
_cell.length_b   1.000
_cell.length_c   1.000
_cell.angle_alpha   90.00
_cell.angle_beta   90.00
_cell.angle_gamma   90.00
#
_symmetry.space_group_name_H-M   'P 1'
#
loop_
_entity.id
_entity.type
_entity.pdbx_description
1 polymer ?
#
loop_
_entity_poly.entity_id
_entity_poly.type
_entity_poly.pdbx_seq_one_letter_code
_entity_poly.pdbx_strand_id
1 'polypeptide(L)'
;REGYYFTEDGQVSGRQVSEKIGEVLHKRGVLKSPQVTSFPDDEIEGALFGPFSWVLGCQSNSKAQRLAKLGWKPHRPNMLDSIEEQVDALLIDAKN
;
A
#
# COMPACT_ATOMS: atom_id res chain seq x y z
N ARG A 1 25.97 -10.87 3.74
CA ARG A 1 25.18 -11.59 2.73
C ARG A 1 25.14 -10.73 1.48
N GLU A 2 25.82 -11.13 0.41
CA GLU A 2 25.82 -10.43 -0.87
C GLU A 2 24.95 -11.21 -1.85
N GLY A 3 23.76 -10.69 -2.14
CA GLY A 3 22.81 -11.31 -3.04
C GLY A 3 22.01 -10.23 -3.78
N TYR A 4 21.51 -10.56 -4.96
CA TYR A 4 20.57 -9.71 -5.67
C TYR A 4 19.18 -9.85 -5.05
N TYR A 5 18.64 -8.76 -4.51
CA TYR A 5 17.30 -8.71 -3.94
C TYR A 5 16.35 -8.08 -4.95
N PHE A 6 15.22 -8.73 -5.19
CA PHE A 6 14.17 -8.24 -6.07
C PHE A 6 12.89 -8.08 -5.28
N THR A 7 12.25 -6.93 -5.44
CA THR A 7 10.95 -6.60 -4.83
C THR A 7 9.88 -6.76 -5.90
N GLU A 8 9.50 -8.00 -6.19
CA GLU A 8 8.36 -8.30 -7.05
C GLU A 8 7.38 -9.16 -6.28
N ASP A 9 6.17 -8.64 -6.11
CA ASP A 9 5.09 -9.32 -5.40
C ASP A 9 3.74 -8.86 -5.98
N GLY A 10 3.53 -9.21 -7.26
CA GLY A 10 2.32 -8.87 -7.99
C GLY A 10 2.11 -7.37 -8.22
N GLN A 11 0.89 -7.02 -8.59
CA GLN A 11 0.43 -5.64 -8.71
C GLN A 11 -0.63 -5.37 -7.66
N VAL A 12 -0.48 -4.24 -6.97
CA VAL A 12 -1.47 -3.74 -6.02
C VAL A 12 -1.69 -2.28 -6.36
N SER A 13 -2.95 -1.87 -6.47
CA SER A 13 -3.32 -0.46 -6.64
C SER A 13 -3.43 0.25 -5.29
N GLY A 14 -3.15 1.55 -5.26
CA GLY A 14 -3.38 2.38 -4.07
C GLY A 14 -4.80 2.26 -3.51
N ARG A 15 -5.80 2.09 -4.40
CA ARG A 15 -7.19 1.84 -3.98
C ARG A 15 -7.34 0.55 -3.17
N GLN A 16 -6.76 -0.57 -3.63
CA GLN A 16 -6.81 -1.83 -2.90
C GLN A 16 -6.12 -1.74 -1.54
N VAL A 17 -5.01 -1.00 -1.46
CA VAL A 17 -4.33 -0.74 -0.19
C VAL A 17 -5.25 0.03 0.76
N SER A 18 -5.84 1.14 0.29
CA SER A 18 -6.76 1.95 1.11
C SER A 18 -7.98 1.14 1.58
N GLU A 19 -8.58 0.35 0.69
CA GLU A 19 -9.72 -0.52 1.02
C GLU A 19 -9.34 -1.55 2.09
N LYS A 20 -8.15 -2.16 1.97
CA LYS A 20 -7.68 -3.14 2.96
C LYS A 20 -7.41 -2.48 4.32
N ILE A 21 -6.79 -1.29 4.33
CA ILE A 21 -6.57 -0.53 5.57
C ILE A 21 -7.92 -0.18 6.23
N GLY A 22 -8.90 0.30 5.45
CA GLY A 22 -10.24 0.62 5.94
C GLY A 22 -10.95 -0.58 6.57
N GLU A 23 -10.89 -1.74 5.91
CA GLU A 23 -11.40 -3.01 6.43
C GLU A 23 -10.78 -3.35 7.79
N VAL A 24 -9.45 -3.31 7.88
CA VAL A 24 -8.71 -3.68 9.09
C VAL A 24 -9.00 -2.72 10.24
N LEU A 25 -8.96 -1.41 10.00
CA LEU A 25 -9.25 -0.40 11.03
C LEU A 25 -10.70 -0.49 11.53
N HIS A 26 -11.66 -0.77 10.64
CA HIS A 26 -13.04 -1.03 11.04
C HIS A 26 -13.15 -2.29 11.89
N LYS A 27 -12.50 -3.39 11.49
CA LYS A 27 -12.43 -4.65 12.26
C LYS A 27 -11.81 -4.45 13.66
N ARG A 28 -10.86 -3.51 13.81
CA ARG A 28 -10.25 -3.13 15.09
C ARG A 28 -11.08 -2.11 15.89
N GLY A 29 -12.23 -1.68 15.38
CA GLY A 29 -13.12 -0.73 16.06
C GLY A 29 -12.64 0.72 16.06
N VAL A 30 -11.65 1.06 15.23
CA VAL A 30 -11.10 2.42 15.11
C VAL A 30 -12.00 3.28 14.23
N LEU A 31 -12.50 2.71 13.13
CA LEU A 31 -13.43 3.36 12.21
C LEU A 31 -14.86 2.86 12.43
N LYS A 32 -15.84 3.72 12.11
CA LYS A 32 -17.27 3.38 12.10
C LYS A 32 -17.73 2.69 10.81
N SER A 33 -16.95 2.83 9.74
CA SER A 33 -17.22 2.24 8.42
C SER A 33 -15.90 1.92 7.72
N PRO A 34 -15.81 0.81 6.98
CA PRO A 34 -14.62 0.47 6.18
C PRO A 34 -14.56 1.20 4.83
N GLN A 35 -15.60 1.98 4.49
CA GLN A 35 -15.72 2.60 3.17
C GLN A 35 -14.64 3.67 2.95
N VAL A 36 -13.89 3.53 1.86
CA VAL A 36 -12.91 4.54 1.42
C VAL A 36 -13.58 5.63 0.57
N THR A 37 -13.02 6.84 0.65
CA THR A 37 -13.42 8.00 -0.13
C THR A 37 -12.24 8.54 -0.93
N SER A 38 -12.53 9.15 -2.08
CA SER A 38 -11.53 9.91 -2.84
C SER A 38 -11.36 11.30 -2.23
N PHE A 39 -10.17 11.87 -2.37
CA PHE A 39 -9.95 13.29 -2.08
C PHE A 39 -10.52 14.15 -3.22
N PRO A 40 -11.22 15.26 -2.91
CA PRO A 40 -11.56 16.30 -3.87
C PRO A 40 -10.32 16.93 -4.52
N ASP A 41 -10.45 17.41 -5.76
CA ASP A 41 -9.34 17.98 -6.52
C ASP A 41 -8.74 19.23 -5.84
N ASP A 42 -9.58 20.07 -5.25
CA ASP A 42 -9.15 21.27 -4.50
C ASP A 42 -8.37 20.92 -3.23
N GLU A 43 -8.73 19.83 -2.53
CA GLU A 43 -7.95 19.31 -1.41
C GLU A 43 -6.59 18.76 -1.87
N ILE A 44 -6.55 18.10 -3.02
CA ILE A 44 -5.30 17.58 -3.60
C ILE A 44 -4.39 18.75 -4.00
N GLU A 45 -4.90 19.75 -4.72
CA GLU A 45 -4.13 20.91 -5.16
C GLU A 45 -3.60 21.75 -3.99
N GLY A 46 -4.29 21.76 -2.85
CA GLY A 46 -3.84 22.39 -1.62
C GLY A 46 -2.81 21.58 -0.82
N ALA A 47 -2.50 20.34 -1.20
CA ALA A 47 -1.63 19.44 -0.46
C ALA A 47 -0.13 19.69 -0.67
N LEU A 48 0.71 18.78 -0.14
CA LEU A 48 2.18 18.88 -0.05
C LEU A 48 2.91 19.34 -1.33
N PHE A 49 2.39 19.06 -2.52
CA PHE A 49 3.02 19.39 -3.80
C PHE A 49 2.24 20.40 -4.65
N GLY A 50 1.26 21.08 -4.05
CA GLY A 50 0.46 22.07 -4.76
C GLY A 50 -0.27 21.46 -5.97
N PRO A 51 -0.24 22.12 -7.14
CA PRO A 51 -0.82 21.59 -8.38
C PRO A 51 -0.26 20.24 -8.86
N PHE A 52 0.87 19.78 -8.31
CA PHE A 52 1.47 18.49 -8.65
C PHE A 52 1.09 17.36 -7.69
N SER A 53 0.25 17.61 -6.68
CA SER A 53 -0.08 16.61 -5.66
C SER A 53 -0.76 15.35 -6.19
N TRP A 54 -1.33 15.38 -7.40
CA TRP A 54 -1.86 14.17 -8.07
C TRP A 54 -0.80 13.06 -8.22
N VAL A 55 0.49 13.39 -8.24
CA VAL A 55 1.59 12.40 -8.32
C VAL A 55 1.62 11.44 -7.15
N LEU A 56 1.05 11.82 -5.99
CA LEU A 56 0.95 10.95 -4.81
C LEU A 56 0.02 9.75 -5.04
N GLY A 57 -0.96 9.88 -5.93
CA GLY A 57 -1.83 8.78 -6.34
C GLY A 57 -1.21 7.89 -7.43
N CYS A 58 -0.11 8.32 -8.05
CA CYS A 58 0.56 7.55 -9.09
C CYS A 58 1.41 6.43 -8.51
N GLN A 59 1.54 5.35 -9.27
CA GLN A 59 2.37 4.21 -8.87
C GLN A 59 3.31 3.80 -10.01
N SER A 60 4.54 3.45 -9.64
CA SER A 60 5.51 2.85 -10.56
C SER A 60 5.42 1.33 -10.48
N ASN A 61 4.94 0.71 -11.55
CA ASN A 61 4.78 -0.73 -11.62
C ASN A 61 6.04 -1.39 -12.19
N SER A 62 6.81 -2.06 -11.33
CA SER A 62 8.00 -2.83 -11.69
C SER A 62 7.72 -4.33 -11.74
N LYS A 63 8.25 -5.02 -12.77
CA LYS A 63 8.09 -6.48 -12.96
C LYS A 63 9.42 -7.12 -13.35
N ALA A 64 9.88 -8.17 -12.66
CA ALA A 64 11.14 -8.84 -12.97
C ALA A 64 10.99 -9.87 -14.11
N GLN A 65 10.58 -9.37 -15.28
CA GLN A 65 10.29 -10.19 -16.46
C GLN A 65 11.43 -11.13 -16.86
N ARG A 66 12.69 -10.72 -16.68
CA ARG A 66 13.86 -11.54 -17.01
C ARG A 66 14.05 -12.70 -16.04
N LEU A 67 13.81 -12.49 -14.74
CA LEU A 67 13.95 -13.53 -13.72
C LEU A 67 12.83 -14.56 -13.83
N ALA A 68 11.60 -14.11 -14.07
CA ALA A 68 10.48 -15.02 -14.30
C ALA A 68 10.75 -15.99 -15.45
N LYS A 69 11.41 -15.52 -16.53
CA LYS A 69 11.84 -16.37 -17.65
C LYS A 69 12.93 -17.39 -17.28
N LEU A 70 13.68 -17.16 -16.22
CA LEU A 70 14.69 -18.07 -15.67
C LEU A 70 14.10 -19.02 -14.61
N GLY A 71 12.78 -19.03 -14.42
CA GLY A 71 12.10 -19.89 -13.46
C GLY A 71 12.09 -19.38 -12.02
N TRP A 72 12.63 -18.18 -11.77
CA TRP A 72 12.50 -17.55 -10.46
C TRP A 72 11.03 -17.22 -10.17
N LYS A 73 10.62 -17.42 -8.92
CA LYS A 73 9.28 -17.09 -8.42
C LYS A 73 9.41 -16.33 -7.11
N PRO A 74 8.59 -15.30 -6.88
CA PRO A 74 8.50 -14.66 -5.57
C PRO A 74 8.02 -15.67 -4.53
N HIS A 75 8.56 -15.59 -3.32
CA HIS A 75 8.30 -16.54 -2.24
C HIS A 75 7.77 -15.87 -0.97
N ARG A 76 7.66 -14.54 -0.95
CA ARG A 76 7.12 -13.79 0.19
C ARG A 76 5.61 -13.59 0.00
N PRO A 77 4.84 -13.43 1.10
CA PRO A 77 3.41 -13.17 1.04
C PRO A 77 3.08 -11.88 0.28
N ASN A 78 1.83 -11.74 -0.14
CA ASN A 78 1.37 -10.53 -0.80
C ASN A 78 1.50 -9.33 0.15
N MET A 79 1.88 -8.15 -0.35
CA MET A 79 1.91 -6.92 0.44
C MET A 79 0.59 -6.65 1.18
N LEU A 80 -0.56 -6.93 0.57
CA LEU A 80 -1.87 -6.78 1.21
C LEU A 80 -2.04 -7.67 2.45
N ASP A 81 -1.41 -8.85 2.47
CA ASP A 81 -1.45 -9.76 3.62
C ASP A 81 -0.69 -9.19 4.82
N SER A 82 0.29 -8.31 4.56
CA SER A 82 1.09 -7.67 5.61
C SER A 82 0.39 -6.47 6.28
N ILE A 83 -0.72 -5.98 5.70
CA ILE A 83 -1.39 -4.76 6.19
C ILE A 83 -1.95 -4.95 7.61
N GLU A 84 -2.45 -6.14 7.97
CA GLU A 84 -2.97 -6.37 9.34
C GLU A 84 -1.89 -6.15 10.40
N GLU A 85 -0.71 -6.75 10.20
CA GLU A 85 0.42 -6.60 11.11
C GLU A 85 0.90 -5.15 11.20
N GLN A 86 0.99 -4.44 10.07
CA GLN A 86 1.41 -3.05 10.05
C GLN A 86 0.43 -2.12 10.77
N VAL A 87 -0.88 -2.31 10.55
CA VAL A 87 -1.91 -1.54 11.26
C VAL A 87 -1.83 -1.80 12.76
N ASP A 88 -1.71 -3.06 13.18
CA ASP A 88 -1.60 -3.40 14.60
C ASP A 88 -0.36 -2.76 15.24
N ALA A 89 0.79 -2.77 14.55
CA ALA A 89 2.01 -2.10 15.02
C ALA A 89 1.83 -0.57 15.16
N LEU A 90 1.22 0.09 14.18
CA LEU A 90 0.96 1.53 14.22
C LEU A 90 -0.04 1.92 15.30
N LEU A 91 -1.06 1.08 15.57
CA LEU A 91 -2.01 1.31 16.65
C LEU A 91 -1.40 1.13 18.05
N ILE A 92 -0.36 0.29 18.18
CA ILE A 92 0.41 0.16 19.41
C ILE A 92 1.26 1.42 19.61
N ASP A 93 1.98 1.85 18.58
CA ASP A 93 2.83 3.03 18.62
C ASP A 93 2.05 4.30 18.98
N ALA A 94 0.88 4.50 18.34
CA ALA A 94 0.02 5.66 18.58
C ALA A 94 -0.58 5.77 20.00
N LYS A 95 -0.47 4.72 20.82
CA LYS A 95 -0.94 4.73 22.22
C LYS A 95 0.17 5.09 23.22
N ASN A 96 1.42 5.13 22.78
CA ASN A 96 2.58 5.52 23.59
C ASN A 96 2.86 7.02 23.43
#